data_AF-A0A3A8WG09-F1
#
_entry.id   AF-A0A3A8WG09-F1
#
_cell.length_a   1.000
_cell.length_b   1.000
_cell.length_c   1.000
_cell.angle_alpha   90.00
_cell.angle_beta   90.00
_cell.angle_gamma   90.00
#
_symmetry.space_group_name_H-M   'P 1'
#
loop_
_entity.id
_entity.type
_entity.pdbx_description
1 polymer ?
#
loop_
_entity_poly.entity_id
_entity_poly.type
_entity_poly.pdbx_seq_one_letter_code
_entity_poly.pdbx_strand_id
1 'polypeptide(L)'
;MSISNIAGNINQIGAVGNCFQNSMVDNFSEKDKSVFSAKEENAVKVSISQEGMKNYRKKLHESDMNGGKVIAKADKDSIIRQAKQATNALLANNYGNAFAKETETLKEQRKSDGTYSLSSKAEDYVRAYGNLYDEIVQGYQNGTRERYVEDETSETGYRKMTMEEELNGLDKAFQRAADGADVKEMITSEFQRLSSKAGSKQTSFTDTDKKPQATDKEETIGQKMKQLAQVWKDAYKTSGSKESSMEKVLSILNNIYQ
;
A
#
# COMPACT_ATOMS: atom_id res chain seq x y z
N MET A 1 29.14 -52.09 6.43
CA MET A 1 29.61 -50.77 5.97
C MET A 1 28.40 -49.84 5.93
N SER A 2 28.46 -48.75 6.70
CA SER A 2 27.79 -47.48 6.40
C SER A 2 28.21 -47.01 4.98
N ILE A 3 27.59 -46.08 4.24
CA ILE A 3 27.00 -44.77 4.55
C ILE A 3 26.09 -44.37 3.37
N SER A 4 24.98 -43.72 3.71
CA SER A 4 24.15 -42.68 3.04
C SER A 4 24.12 -42.50 1.51
N ASN A 5 22.88 -42.30 1.01
CA ASN A 5 22.62 -41.29 -0.02
C ASN A 5 21.43 -40.41 0.40
N ILE A 6 21.68 -39.11 0.44
CA ILE A 6 20.77 -38.02 0.81
C ILE A 6 20.11 -37.53 -0.48
N ALA A 7 18.78 -37.57 -0.56
CA ALA A 7 18.00 -36.81 -1.52
C ALA A 7 16.94 -36.04 -0.74
N GLY A 8 17.19 -34.74 -0.57
CA GLY A 8 16.25 -33.81 0.03
C GLY A 8 15.10 -33.50 -0.92
N ASN A 9 13.88 -33.54 -0.39
CA ASN A 9 12.73 -32.89 -1.01
C ASN A 9 11.98 -32.13 0.08
N ILE A 10 12.07 -30.80 0.00
CA ILE A 10 11.36 -29.85 0.84
C ILE A 10 10.11 -29.44 0.05
N ASN A 11 8.93 -29.79 0.55
CA ASN A 11 7.68 -29.18 0.08
C ASN A 11 6.80 -28.75 1.26
N GLN A 12 6.73 -27.43 1.38
CA GLN A 12 5.54 -26.61 1.66
C GLN A 12 4.70 -26.89 2.91
N ILE A 13 4.90 -26.04 3.92
CA ILE A 13 3.94 -25.80 5.01
C ILE A 13 2.90 -24.79 4.50
N GLY A 14 1.69 -25.29 4.26
CA GLY A 14 0.49 -24.49 4.00
C GLY A 14 -0.29 -24.20 5.28
N ALA A 15 -0.62 -22.92 5.46
CA ALA A 15 -1.65 -22.29 6.28
C ALA A 15 -2.45 -23.13 7.31
N VAL A 16 -2.28 -22.79 8.59
CA VAL A 16 -3.16 -23.20 9.69
C VAL A 16 -4.48 -22.43 9.62
N GLY A 17 -5.51 -23.20 9.24
CA GLY A 17 -6.91 -23.19 9.69
C GLY A 17 -7.49 -21.97 10.39
N ASN A 18 -8.34 -21.26 9.64
CA ASN A 18 -9.39 -20.39 10.13
C ASN A 18 -10.60 -21.25 10.54
N CYS A 19 -11.07 -21.18 11.79
CA CYS A 19 -12.24 -21.95 12.24
C CYS A 19 -13.15 -21.07 13.12
N PHE A 20 -13.99 -20.28 12.47
CA PHE A 20 -15.20 -19.72 13.07
C PHE A 20 -16.35 -19.86 12.06
N GLN A 21 -17.22 -20.84 12.30
CA GLN A 21 -18.56 -20.87 11.74
C GLN A 21 -19.55 -20.89 12.90
N ASN A 22 -20.19 -19.75 13.11
CA ASN A 22 -21.39 -19.63 13.91
C ASN A 22 -22.54 -20.33 13.18
N SER A 23 -23.18 -21.29 13.83
CA SER A 23 -24.57 -21.66 13.52
C SER A 23 -25.44 -21.35 14.73
N MET A 24 -26.18 -20.24 14.64
CA MET A 24 -27.46 -20.08 15.32
C MET A 24 -28.44 -21.05 14.67
N VAL A 25 -29.07 -21.94 15.44
CA VAL A 25 -30.42 -22.45 15.11
C VAL A 25 -31.21 -22.71 16.39
N ASP A 26 -32.44 -22.23 16.33
CA ASP A 26 -33.55 -22.28 17.26
C ASP A 26 -34.06 -23.67 17.69
N ASN A 27 -34.66 -23.68 18.89
CA ASN A 27 -35.86 -24.37 19.38
C ASN A 27 -36.24 -25.80 18.90
N PHE A 28 -36.40 -26.67 19.91
CA PHE A 28 -37.36 -27.78 20.08
C PHE A 28 -38.10 -28.35 18.85
N SER A 29 -37.90 -29.64 18.58
CA SER A 29 -39.02 -30.59 18.56
C SER A 29 -38.56 -32.02 18.86
N GLU A 30 -39.39 -32.71 19.63
CA GLU A 30 -39.30 -34.09 20.06
C GLU A 30 -40.06 -34.93 19.03
N LYS A 31 -39.37 -35.77 18.25
CA LYS A 31 -39.84 -37.03 17.62
C LYS A 31 -38.88 -37.47 16.50
N ASP A 32 -38.21 -38.60 16.71
CA ASP A 32 -38.48 -39.84 15.96
C ASP A 32 -37.41 -40.90 16.26
N LYS A 33 -37.87 -42.08 16.70
CA LYS A 33 -37.07 -43.30 16.79
C LYS A 33 -36.91 -43.88 15.38
N SER A 34 -35.68 -44.19 14.98
CA SER A 34 -35.41 -45.35 14.11
C SER A 34 -33.90 -45.67 14.02
N VAL A 35 -33.50 -46.66 14.82
CA VAL A 35 -32.52 -47.74 14.56
C VAL A 35 -31.39 -47.46 13.54
N PHE A 36 -30.17 -47.32 14.07
CA PHE A 36 -28.96 -47.89 13.46
C PHE A 36 -28.22 -48.69 14.53
N SER A 37 -28.16 -50.01 14.36
CA SER A 37 -27.36 -50.91 15.19
C SER A 37 -25.96 -51.05 14.59
N ALA A 38 -24.95 -50.59 15.32
CA ALA A 38 -23.56 -51.02 15.13
C ALA A 38 -22.74 -50.75 16.40
N LYS A 39 -22.57 -51.80 17.22
CA LYS A 39 -21.57 -51.99 18.29
C LYS A 39 -21.20 -50.75 19.15
N GLU A 40 -22.02 -50.46 20.16
CA GLU A 40 -21.67 -49.56 21.28
C GLU A 40 -21.19 -50.32 22.54
N GLU A 41 -20.83 -51.60 22.46
CA GLU A 41 -20.59 -52.42 23.67
C GLU A 41 -19.31 -52.09 24.45
N ASN A 42 -18.52 -51.08 24.05
CA ASN A 42 -17.41 -50.58 24.86
C ASN A 42 -17.28 -49.04 24.87
N ALA A 43 -18.33 -48.31 24.49
CA ALA A 43 -18.30 -46.85 24.57
C ALA A 43 -18.75 -46.40 25.97
N VAL A 44 -17.81 -45.94 26.79
CA VAL A 44 -18.12 -45.32 28.09
C VAL A 44 -18.85 -44.01 27.82
N LYS A 45 -20.17 -44.02 28.00
CA LYS A 45 -21.03 -42.85 27.84
C LYS A 45 -20.82 -41.89 29.01
N VAL A 46 -19.90 -40.95 28.84
CA VAL A 46 -19.68 -39.87 29.80
C VAL A 46 -20.79 -38.83 29.61
N SER A 47 -21.61 -38.62 30.64
CA SER A 47 -22.59 -37.53 30.66
C SER A 47 -22.15 -36.49 31.68
N ILE A 48 -22.19 -35.22 31.29
CA ILE A 48 -21.89 -34.11 32.19
C ILE A 48 -23.18 -33.79 32.93
N SER A 49 -23.12 -33.80 34.26
CA SER A 49 -24.26 -33.39 35.11
C SER A 49 -24.73 -31.98 34.75
N GLN A 50 -26.04 -31.74 34.76
CA GLN A 50 -26.59 -30.39 34.62
C GLN A 50 -26.03 -29.42 35.65
N GLU A 51 -25.76 -29.90 36.87
CA GLU A 51 -25.14 -29.10 37.93
C GLU A 51 -23.67 -28.79 37.61
N GLY A 52 -22.95 -29.76 37.05
CA GLY A 52 -21.59 -29.56 36.53
C GLY A 52 -21.55 -28.52 35.40
N MET A 53 -22.51 -28.59 34.47
CA MET A 53 -22.66 -27.61 33.40
C MET A 53 -23.05 -26.21 33.90
N LYS A 54 -23.94 -26.11 34.89
CA LYS A 54 -24.29 -24.85 35.53
C LYS A 54 -23.10 -24.26 36.28
N ASN A 55 -22.35 -25.07 37.02
CA ASN A 55 -21.14 -24.64 37.73
C ASN A 55 -20.05 -24.19 36.75
N TYR A 56 -19.88 -24.89 35.62
CA TYR A 56 -18.96 -24.47 34.57
C TYR A 56 -19.36 -23.13 33.95
N ARG A 57 -20.63 -22.93 33.60
CA ARG A 57 -21.15 -21.64 33.12
C ARG A 57 -21.02 -20.52 34.15
N LYS A 58 -21.28 -20.84 35.42
CA LYS A 58 -21.12 -19.91 36.55
C LYS A 58 -19.65 -19.51 36.72
N LYS A 59 -18.70 -20.45 36.64
CA LYS A 59 -17.26 -20.15 36.66
C LYS A 59 -16.81 -19.32 35.47
N LEU A 60 -17.37 -19.52 34.27
CA LEU A 60 -17.10 -18.66 33.12
C LEU A 60 -17.59 -17.23 33.40
N HIS A 61 -18.84 -17.07 33.86
CA HIS A 61 -19.39 -15.75 34.22
C HIS A 61 -18.70 -15.08 35.43
N GLU A 62 -18.22 -15.86 36.40
CA GLU A 62 -17.46 -15.36 37.55
C GLU A 62 -16.01 -15.05 37.16
N SER A 63 -15.40 -15.80 36.24
CA SER A 63 -14.10 -15.48 35.66
C SER A 63 -14.16 -14.23 34.79
N ASP A 64 -15.28 -14.01 34.11
CA ASP A 64 -15.61 -12.78 33.38
C ASP A 64 -15.80 -11.56 34.31
N MET A 65 -16.11 -11.80 35.59
CA MET A 65 -16.21 -10.75 36.63
C MET A 65 -14.91 -10.53 37.41
N ASN A 66 -13.96 -11.47 37.38
CA ASN A 66 -12.80 -11.46 38.28
C ASN A 66 -11.42 -11.66 37.59
N GLY A 67 -11.31 -11.50 36.27
CA GLY A 67 -10.00 -11.49 35.60
C GLY A 67 -9.99 -11.73 34.09
N GLY A 68 -11.05 -12.25 33.50
CA GLY A 68 -11.28 -12.20 32.06
C GLY A 68 -11.86 -10.83 31.75
N LYS A 69 -11.09 -9.94 31.10
CA LYS A 69 -11.60 -8.62 30.70
C LYS A 69 -12.78 -8.84 29.74
N VAL A 70 -14.01 -8.83 30.26
CA VAL A 70 -15.21 -8.60 29.45
C VAL A 70 -15.04 -7.18 28.93
N ILE A 71 -14.47 -7.07 27.74
CA ILE A 71 -14.46 -5.84 26.98
C ILE A 71 -15.94 -5.53 26.73
N ALA A 72 -16.51 -4.65 27.56
CA ALA A 72 -17.86 -4.13 27.37
C ALA A 72 -17.98 -3.68 25.90
N LYS A 73 -19.17 -3.77 25.28
CA LYS A 73 -19.33 -3.42 23.85
C LYS A 73 -18.69 -2.06 23.48
N ALA A 74 -18.80 -1.06 24.36
CA ALA A 74 -18.16 0.25 24.21
C ALA A 74 -16.62 0.19 24.16
N ASP A 75 -16.01 -0.72 24.91
CA ASP A 75 -14.56 -0.94 24.95
C ASP A 75 -14.09 -1.69 23.67
N LYS A 76 -14.95 -2.51 23.05
CA LYS A 76 -14.64 -3.15 21.74
C LYS A 76 -14.67 -2.13 20.61
N ASP A 77 -15.67 -1.27 20.58
CA ASP A 77 -15.79 -0.24 19.54
C ASP A 77 -14.65 0.78 19.62
N SER A 78 -14.21 1.13 20.84
CA SER A 78 -13.04 1.99 21.08
C SER A 78 -11.75 1.35 20.56
N ILE A 79 -11.50 0.07 20.88
CA ILE A 79 -10.32 -0.68 20.39
C ILE A 79 -10.33 -0.77 18.86
N ILE A 80 -11.48 -1.08 18.25
CA ILE A 80 -11.61 -1.15 16.79
C ILE A 80 -11.33 0.22 16.16
N ARG A 81 -11.85 1.30 16.75
CA ARG A 81 -11.60 2.67 16.29
C ARG A 81 -10.12 3.03 16.36
N GLN A 82 -9.47 2.77 17.50
CA GLN A 82 -8.04 3.05 17.68
C GLN A 82 -7.17 2.23 16.71
N ALA A 83 -7.48 0.94 16.51
CA ALA A 83 -6.78 0.10 15.55
C ALA A 83 -6.93 0.61 14.10
N LYS A 84 -8.13 1.10 13.72
CA LYS A 84 -8.36 1.75 12.44
C LYS A 84 -7.53 3.03 12.31
N GLN A 85 -7.49 3.87 13.34
CA GLN A 85 -6.70 5.11 13.33
C GLN A 85 -5.20 4.83 13.21
N ALA A 86 -4.68 3.87 13.98
CA ALA A 86 -3.29 3.43 13.90
C ALA A 86 -2.90 2.92 12.51
N THR A 87 -3.73 2.05 11.92
CA THR A 87 -3.49 1.53 10.57
C THR A 87 -3.54 2.65 9.53
N ASN A 88 -4.48 3.59 9.65
CA ASN A 88 -4.55 4.76 8.79
C ASN A 88 -3.33 5.66 8.93
N ALA A 89 -2.81 5.85 10.15
CA ALA A 89 -1.63 6.66 10.42
C ALA A 89 -0.34 6.05 9.86
N LEU A 90 -0.17 4.74 9.95
CA LEU A 90 0.95 4.02 9.33
C LEU A 90 0.98 4.16 7.80
N LEU A 91 -0.21 4.24 7.18
CA LEU A 91 -0.35 4.41 5.73
C LEU A 91 -0.50 5.88 5.31
N ALA A 92 -0.72 6.79 6.25
CA ALA A 92 -0.81 8.21 5.98
C ALA A 92 0.58 8.70 5.54
N ASN A 93 0.61 9.51 4.49
CA ASN A 93 1.82 10.07 3.88
C ASN A 93 2.76 9.12 3.12
N ASN A 94 2.48 7.80 3.04
CA ASN A 94 3.24 6.93 2.16
C ASN A 94 2.62 6.86 0.75
N TYR A 95 2.79 7.95 -0.01
CA TYR A 95 2.32 8.03 -1.39
C TYR A 95 3.22 7.35 -2.42
N GLY A 96 4.41 6.88 -2.04
CA GLY A 96 5.36 6.29 -2.99
C GLY A 96 4.76 5.10 -3.74
N ASN A 97 4.07 4.20 -3.02
CA ASN A 97 3.46 3.02 -3.62
C ASN A 97 2.23 3.36 -4.48
N ALA A 98 1.36 4.25 -3.99
CA ALA A 98 0.17 4.67 -4.73
C ALA A 98 0.56 5.40 -6.03
N PHE A 99 1.55 6.29 -5.94
CA PHE A 99 2.10 7.02 -7.08
C PHE A 99 2.75 6.10 -8.11
N ALA A 100 3.57 5.13 -7.66
CA ALA A 100 4.19 4.16 -8.55
C ALA A 100 3.14 3.29 -9.28
N LYS A 101 2.14 2.80 -8.54
CA LYS A 101 1.04 2.00 -9.11
C LYS A 101 0.24 2.77 -10.16
N GLU A 102 -0.11 4.03 -9.87
CA GLU A 102 -0.85 4.87 -10.82
C GLU A 102 -0.03 5.12 -12.09
N THR A 103 1.26 5.43 -11.94
CA THR A 103 2.17 5.64 -13.07
C THR A 103 2.34 4.37 -13.92
N GLU A 104 2.45 3.19 -13.28
CA GLU A 104 2.53 1.90 -13.96
C GLU A 104 1.23 1.59 -14.73
N THR A 105 0.08 1.84 -14.10
CA THR A 105 -1.24 1.66 -14.73
C THR A 105 -1.37 2.54 -15.98
N LEU A 106 -0.98 3.81 -15.91
CA LEU A 106 -1.00 4.73 -17.04
C LEU A 106 -0.06 4.27 -18.17
N LYS A 107 1.12 3.78 -17.81
CA LYS A 107 2.06 3.21 -18.78
C LYS A 107 1.49 1.98 -19.48
N GLU A 108 0.84 1.07 -18.77
CA GLU A 108 0.20 -0.12 -19.35
C GLU A 108 -1.00 0.23 -20.24
N GLN A 109 -1.79 1.23 -19.85
CA GLN A 109 -2.91 1.73 -20.64
C GLN A 109 -2.46 2.37 -21.96
N ARG A 110 -1.21 2.84 -22.02
CA ARG A 110 -0.63 3.36 -23.26
C ARG A 110 -0.42 2.19 -24.23
N LYS A 111 -1.39 2.02 -25.13
CA LYS A 111 -1.27 1.17 -26.32
C LYS A 111 -0.26 1.82 -27.27
N SER A 112 1.03 1.53 -27.12
CA SER A 112 2.03 2.06 -28.06
C SER A 112 3.02 0.99 -28.53
N ASP A 113 3.08 0.87 -29.84
CA ASP A 113 4.03 0.19 -30.70
C ASP A 113 5.36 0.98 -30.84
N GLY A 114 5.53 2.06 -30.07
CA GLY A 114 6.70 2.94 -30.06
C GLY A 114 7.52 2.89 -28.76
N THR A 115 8.71 3.51 -28.80
CA THR A 115 9.61 3.60 -27.64
C THR A 115 9.00 4.50 -26.56
N TYR A 116 9.04 4.04 -25.30
CA TYR A 116 8.58 4.81 -24.13
C TYR A 116 9.46 6.05 -23.94
N SER A 117 9.04 7.15 -24.55
CA SER A 117 9.80 8.40 -24.61
C SER A 117 9.85 9.10 -23.26
N LEU A 118 10.80 10.02 -23.12
CA LEU A 118 10.92 10.84 -21.93
C LEU A 118 9.70 11.75 -21.70
N SER A 119 9.16 12.32 -22.77
CA SER A 119 7.92 13.11 -22.74
C SER A 119 6.74 12.25 -22.27
N SER A 120 6.60 11.03 -22.83
CA SER A 120 5.60 10.06 -22.42
C SER A 120 5.69 9.69 -20.93
N LYS A 121 6.92 9.56 -20.41
CA LYS A 121 7.15 9.33 -18.98
C LYS A 121 6.76 10.54 -18.13
N ALA A 122 7.18 11.76 -18.51
CA ALA A 122 6.83 12.97 -17.79
C ALA A 122 5.31 13.21 -17.75
N GLU A 123 4.62 12.94 -18.85
CA GLU A 123 3.16 12.97 -18.94
C GLU A 123 2.51 12.01 -17.92
N ASP A 124 2.93 10.74 -17.88
CA ASP A 124 2.34 9.74 -16.97
C ASP A 124 2.57 10.12 -15.50
N TYR A 125 3.76 10.61 -15.17
CA TYR A 125 4.09 11.03 -13.80
C TYR A 125 3.22 12.21 -13.36
N VAL A 126 3.06 13.23 -14.21
CA VAL A 126 2.25 14.42 -13.87
C VAL A 126 0.76 14.07 -13.86
N ARG A 127 0.30 13.17 -14.73
CA ARG A 127 -1.08 12.67 -14.71
C ARG A 127 -1.36 11.84 -13.45
N ALA A 128 -0.45 10.96 -13.05
CA ALA A 128 -0.57 10.20 -11.81
C ALA A 128 -0.64 11.13 -10.58
N TYR A 129 0.22 12.15 -10.57
CA TYR A 129 0.19 13.20 -9.55
C TYR A 129 -1.18 13.89 -9.50
N GLY A 130 -1.68 14.33 -10.66
CA GLY A 130 -2.94 15.05 -10.77
C GLY A 130 -4.15 14.20 -10.35
N ASN A 131 -4.17 12.91 -10.72
CA ASN A 131 -5.24 11.99 -10.33
C ASN A 131 -5.30 11.83 -8.80
N LEU A 132 -4.16 11.61 -8.15
CA LEU A 132 -4.09 11.49 -6.70
C LEU A 132 -4.41 12.80 -5.99
N TYR A 133 -3.96 13.94 -6.52
CA TYR A 133 -4.27 15.26 -5.97
C TYR A 133 -5.77 15.53 -6.01
N ASP A 134 -6.42 15.29 -7.16
CA ASP A 134 -7.86 15.44 -7.33
C ASP A 134 -8.64 14.50 -6.40
N GLU A 135 -8.25 13.22 -6.31
CA GLU A 135 -8.86 12.25 -5.40
C GLU A 135 -8.80 12.72 -3.93
N ILE A 136 -7.66 13.28 -3.51
CA ILE A 136 -7.49 13.83 -2.17
C ILE A 136 -8.46 15.01 -1.97
N VAL A 137 -8.39 16.01 -2.84
CA VAL A 137 -9.21 17.23 -2.71
C VAL A 137 -10.69 16.92 -2.71
N GLN A 138 -11.17 16.15 -3.70
CA GLN A 138 -12.57 15.74 -3.80
C GLN A 138 -13.00 14.91 -2.59
N GLY A 139 -12.14 13.99 -2.13
CA GLY A 139 -12.41 13.15 -0.97
C GLY A 139 -12.58 13.95 0.34
N TYR A 140 -11.81 15.01 0.54
CA TYR A 140 -12.01 15.89 1.71
C TYR A 140 -13.26 16.76 1.53
N GLN A 141 -13.49 17.31 0.33
CA GLN A 141 -14.66 18.17 0.05
C GLN A 141 -15.99 17.44 0.22
N ASN A 142 -16.07 16.17 -0.19
CA ASN A 142 -17.27 15.36 -0.07
C ASN A 142 -17.37 14.58 1.25
N GLY A 143 -16.36 14.69 2.14
CA GLY A 143 -16.31 14.02 3.44
C GLY A 143 -16.10 12.50 3.38
N THR A 144 -15.73 11.94 2.23
CA THR A 144 -15.46 10.49 2.08
C THR A 144 -14.03 10.11 2.45
N ARG A 145 -13.13 11.09 2.58
CA ARG A 145 -11.74 10.89 2.93
C ARG A 145 -11.50 11.18 4.40
N GLU A 146 -11.04 10.16 5.11
CA GLU A 146 -10.63 10.27 6.51
C GLU A 146 -9.29 9.57 6.69
N ARG A 147 -8.27 10.34 7.06
CA ARG A 147 -6.93 9.85 7.39
C ARG A 147 -6.52 10.37 8.76
N TYR A 148 -5.60 9.67 9.39
CA TYR A 148 -5.14 9.97 10.73
C TYR A 148 -3.64 10.12 10.75
N VAL A 149 -3.13 10.90 11.70
CA VAL A 149 -1.71 11.00 12.05
C VAL A 149 -1.56 10.85 13.54
N GLU A 150 -0.40 10.37 13.98
CA GLU A 150 -0.06 10.27 15.39
C GLU A 150 -0.07 11.65 16.04
N ASP A 151 -0.73 11.73 17.19
CA ASP A 151 -0.82 12.91 18.03
C ASP A 151 -1.01 12.48 19.47
N GLU A 152 0.08 12.56 20.24
CA GLU A 152 0.12 12.18 21.65
C GLU A 152 -0.80 13.03 22.53
N THR A 153 -1.24 14.20 22.04
CA THR A 153 -2.17 15.08 22.76
C THR A 153 -3.63 14.66 22.57
N SER A 154 -3.91 13.76 21.63
CA SER A 154 -5.24 13.22 21.38
C SER A 154 -5.56 12.06 22.32
N GLU A 155 -6.83 11.94 22.73
CA GLU A 155 -7.33 10.87 23.61
C GLU A 155 -6.99 9.46 23.08
N THR A 156 -7.01 9.27 21.76
CA THR A 156 -6.70 7.98 21.13
C THR A 156 -5.23 7.82 20.74
N GLY A 157 -4.41 8.87 20.89
CA GLY A 157 -3.07 8.98 20.33
C GLY A 157 -3.04 9.36 18.84
N TYR A 158 -4.20 9.68 18.24
CA TYR A 158 -4.32 10.02 16.83
C TYR A 158 -5.26 11.20 16.61
N ARG A 159 -4.92 12.08 15.67
CA ARG A 159 -5.83 13.13 15.18
C ARG A 159 -6.13 12.93 13.70
N LYS A 160 -7.21 13.55 13.22
CA LYS A 160 -7.49 13.60 11.78
C LYS A 160 -6.39 14.40 11.08
N MET A 161 -5.92 13.87 9.96
CA MET A 161 -5.02 14.56 9.06
C MET A 161 -5.79 15.63 8.30
N THR A 162 -5.16 16.77 8.08
CA THR A 162 -5.70 17.82 7.22
C THR A 162 -5.45 17.52 5.74
N MET A 163 -6.24 18.11 4.86
CA MET A 163 -6.07 17.97 3.41
C MET A 163 -4.67 18.45 2.99
N GLU A 164 -4.22 19.57 3.55
CA GLU A 164 -2.92 20.19 3.25
C GLU A 164 -1.76 19.29 3.67
N GLU A 165 -1.86 18.62 4.82
CA GLU A 165 -0.86 17.65 5.27
C GLU A 165 -0.77 16.45 4.32
N GLU A 166 -1.91 15.94 3.86
CA GLU A 166 -1.97 14.82 2.92
C GLU A 166 -1.38 15.20 1.55
N LEU A 167 -1.74 16.37 1.03
CA LEU A 167 -1.20 16.92 -0.21
C LEU A 167 0.31 17.15 -0.11
N ASN A 168 0.83 17.59 1.04
CA ASN A 168 2.27 17.69 1.27
C ASN A 168 2.96 16.32 1.24
N GLY A 169 2.29 15.27 1.73
CA GLY A 169 2.76 13.88 1.60
C GLY A 169 2.87 13.45 0.14
N LEU A 170 1.86 13.77 -0.68
CA LEU A 170 1.88 13.52 -2.13
C LEU A 170 2.99 14.31 -2.84
N ASP A 171 3.15 15.60 -2.52
CA ASP A 171 4.20 16.46 -3.09
C ASP A 171 5.60 15.89 -2.82
N LYS A 172 5.85 15.42 -1.60
CA LYS A 172 7.13 14.77 -1.24
C LYS A 172 7.35 13.47 -2.01
N ALA A 173 6.31 12.67 -2.22
CA ALA A 173 6.42 11.45 -3.00
C ALA A 173 6.74 11.74 -4.48
N PHE A 174 6.09 12.75 -5.06
CA PHE A 174 6.38 13.20 -6.41
C PHE A 174 7.82 13.71 -6.55
N GLN A 175 8.28 14.54 -5.61
CA GLN A 175 9.66 15.04 -5.61
C GLN A 175 10.69 13.91 -5.60
N ARG A 176 10.50 12.90 -4.74
CA ARG A 176 11.36 11.71 -4.69
C ARG A 176 11.34 10.93 -6.00
N ALA A 177 10.17 10.82 -6.64
CA ALA A 177 10.04 10.12 -7.92
C ALA A 177 10.74 10.87 -9.06
N ALA A 178 10.66 12.20 -9.06
CA ALA A 178 11.36 13.08 -9.99
C ALA A 178 12.89 13.03 -9.77
N ASP A 179 13.36 13.11 -8.53
CA ASP A 179 14.80 12.97 -8.20
C ASP A 179 15.34 11.59 -8.60
N GLY A 180 14.53 10.53 -8.39
CA GLY A 180 14.87 9.19 -8.86
C GLY A 180 14.97 9.07 -10.39
N ALA A 181 14.25 9.91 -11.14
CA ALA A 181 14.38 9.95 -12.59
C ALA A 181 15.73 10.53 -13.03
N ASP A 182 16.21 11.57 -12.34
CA ASP A 182 17.54 12.17 -12.59
C ASP A 182 18.68 11.18 -12.31
N VAL A 183 18.59 10.47 -11.18
CA VAL A 183 19.58 9.44 -10.83
C VAL A 183 19.60 8.33 -11.88
N LYS A 184 18.42 7.89 -12.35
CA LYS A 184 18.32 6.85 -13.37
C LYS A 184 18.91 7.31 -14.72
N GLU A 185 18.67 8.55 -15.10
CA GLU A 185 19.25 9.15 -16.30
C GLU A 185 20.78 9.17 -16.20
N MET A 186 21.33 9.69 -15.11
CA MET A 186 22.76 9.75 -14.87
C MET A 186 23.43 8.36 -14.96
N ILE A 187 22.86 7.34 -14.33
CA ILE A 187 23.36 5.96 -14.40
C ILE A 187 23.29 5.41 -15.84
N THR A 188 22.20 5.68 -16.55
CA THR A 188 21.99 5.19 -17.92
C THR A 188 23.01 5.82 -18.87
N SER A 189 23.23 7.14 -18.77
CA SER A 189 24.21 7.88 -19.55
C SER A 189 25.64 7.40 -19.28
N GLU A 190 25.98 7.13 -18.02
CA GLU A 190 27.28 6.56 -17.64
C GLU A 190 27.48 5.14 -18.19
N PHE A 191 26.46 4.29 -18.11
CA PHE A 191 26.51 2.95 -18.71
C PHE A 191 26.70 3.00 -20.23
N GLN A 192 26.02 3.91 -20.92
CA GLN A 192 26.20 4.13 -22.36
C GLN A 192 27.60 4.63 -22.69
N ARG A 193 28.16 5.55 -21.90
CA ARG A 193 29.55 6.02 -22.03
C ARG A 193 30.56 4.89 -21.90
N LEU A 194 30.42 4.06 -20.86
CA LEU A 194 31.32 2.95 -20.59
C LEU A 194 31.22 1.86 -21.67
N SER A 195 30.01 1.48 -22.08
CA SER A 195 29.78 0.50 -23.14
C SER A 195 30.32 0.97 -24.49
N SER A 196 30.15 2.25 -24.84
CA SER A 196 30.72 2.84 -26.05
C SER A 196 32.25 2.86 -26.02
N LYS A 197 32.85 3.08 -24.85
CA LYS A 197 34.32 3.06 -24.68
C LYS A 197 34.91 1.66 -24.67
N ALA A 198 34.16 0.65 -24.20
CA ALA A 198 34.57 -0.76 -24.24
C ALA A 198 34.48 -1.37 -25.65
N GLY A 199 33.58 -0.88 -26.51
CA GLY A 199 33.48 -1.30 -27.92
C GLY A 199 34.52 -0.67 -28.85
N SER A 200 35.10 0.47 -28.45
CA SER A 200 36.25 1.10 -29.13
C SER A 200 37.54 0.39 -28.69
N LYS A 201 38.35 -0.10 -29.63
CA LYS A 201 39.68 -0.73 -29.39
C LYS A 201 40.73 0.29 -28.90
N GLN A 202 40.40 1.14 -27.94
CA GLN A 202 41.31 2.12 -27.36
C GLN A 202 41.49 1.82 -25.88
N THR A 203 42.37 0.86 -25.60
CA THR A 203 42.87 0.57 -24.25
C THR A 203 43.89 1.64 -23.86
N SER A 204 43.42 2.81 -23.45
CA SER A 204 44.25 3.80 -22.73
C SER A 204 43.64 4.01 -21.36
N PHE A 205 44.21 3.34 -20.34
CA PHE A 205 43.90 3.53 -18.93
C PHE A 205 44.53 4.81 -18.36
N THR A 206 44.44 5.92 -19.09
CA THR A 206 44.98 7.23 -18.69
C THR A 206 43.89 8.28 -18.88
N ASP A 207 42.86 8.21 -18.05
CA ASP A 207 41.90 9.31 -17.84
C ASP A 207 40.98 8.90 -16.68
N THR A 208 41.55 8.67 -15.49
CA THR A 208 40.78 8.35 -14.27
C THR A 208 40.30 9.58 -13.51
N ASP A 209 40.59 10.80 -13.98
CA ASP A 209 40.25 12.04 -13.25
C ASP A 209 39.32 13.00 -14.02
N LYS A 210 38.45 12.48 -14.89
CA LYS A 210 37.31 13.28 -15.37
C LYS A 210 36.12 13.09 -14.43
N LYS A 211 36.04 14.01 -13.47
CA LYS A 211 34.82 14.36 -12.71
C LYS A 211 33.59 14.18 -13.60
N PRO A 212 32.49 13.57 -13.11
CA PRO A 212 31.25 13.46 -13.88
C PRO A 212 30.95 14.83 -14.47
N GLN A 213 30.77 14.84 -15.79
CA GLN A 213 30.61 16.05 -16.58
C GLN A 213 29.43 16.81 -15.96
N ALA A 214 29.74 17.89 -15.24
CA ALA A 214 28.72 18.81 -14.78
C ALA A 214 28.18 19.44 -16.07
N THR A 215 27.06 18.90 -16.56
CA THR A 215 26.29 19.50 -17.63
C THR A 215 25.84 20.86 -17.15
N ASP A 216 26.54 21.90 -17.60
CA ASP A 216 26.17 23.28 -17.38
C ASP A 216 24.77 23.54 -17.96
N LYS A 217 23.84 23.94 -17.10
CA LYS A 217 22.59 24.70 -17.40
C LYS A 217 21.48 24.02 -18.23
N GLU A 218 21.50 22.70 -18.43
CA GLU A 218 20.32 22.02 -18.95
C GLU A 218 19.45 21.50 -17.80
N GLU A 219 18.18 21.88 -17.80
CA GLU A 219 17.23 21.49 -16.76
C GLU A 219 17.04 19.97 -16.76
N THR A 220 17.25 19.32 -15.61
CA THR A 220 17.17 17.87 -15.49
C THR A 220 15.75 17.37 -15.75
N ILE A 221 15.60 16.09 -16.06
CA ILE A 221 14.28 15.45 -16.22
C ILE A 221 13.38 15.72 -15.02
N GLY A 222 13.92 15.56 -13.82
CA GLY A 222 13.24 15.74 -12.55
C GLY A 222 12.85 17.19 -12.32
N GLN A 223 13.70 18.15 -12.70
CA GLN A 223 13.34 19.58 -12.65
C GLN A 223 12.19 19.90 -13.60
N LYS A 224 12.25 19.43 -14.86
CA LYS A 224 11.17 19.57 -15.84
C LYS A 224 9.85 18.96 -15.33
N MET A 225 9.90 17.76 -14.74
CA MET A 225 8.72 17.11 -14.14
C MET A 225 8.14 17.94 -12.98
N LYS A 226 8.98 18.50 -12.11
CA LYS A 226 8.55 19.37 -10.99
C LYS A 226 7.90 20.65 -11.50
N GLN A 227 8.44 21.26 -12.55
CA GLN A 227 7.84 22.43 -13.19
C GLN A 227 6.44 22.11 -13.74
N LEU A 228 6.29 20.99 -14.45
CA LEU A 228 5.00 20.55 -14.99
C LEU A 228 3.97 20.25 -13.89
N ALA A 229 4.38 19.60 -12.79
CA ALA A 229 3.49 19.38 -11.65
C ALA A 229 3.08 20.70 -10.97
N GLN A 230 3.96 21.69 -10.93
CA GLN A 230 3.62 23.01 -10.42
C GLN A 230 2.61 23.73 -11.31
N VAL A 231 2.82 23.70 -12.64
CA VAL A 231 1.83 24.20 -13.61
C VAL A 231 0.48 23.52 -13.41
N TRP A 232 0.48 22.19 -13.26
CA TRP A 232 -0.74 21.43 -13.01
C TRP A 232 -1.45 21.93 -11.74
N LYS A 233 -0.72 22.06 -10.61
CA LYS A 233 -1.27 22.56 -9.34
C LYS A 233 -1.89 23.93 -9.46
N ASP A 234 -1.18 24.86 -10.09
CA ASP A 234 -1.63 26.25 -10.20
C ASP A 234 -2.85 26.36 -11.13
N ALA A 235 -2.86 25.56 -12.19
CA ALA A 235 -4.02 25.40 -13.05
C ALA A 235 -5.22 24.85 -12.26
N TYR A 236 -5.01 23.81 -11.44
CA TYR A 236 -6.07 23.16 -10.67
C TYR A 236 -6.65 24.09 -9.62
N LYS A 237 -5.81 24.85 -8.91
CA LYS A 237 -6.28 25.89 -7.97
C LYS A 237 -7.14 26.95 -8.64
N THR A 238 -6.89 27.22 -9.92
CA THR A 238 -7.64 28.22 -10.69
C THR A 238 -8.94 27.65 -11.28
N SER A 239 -8.91 26.42 -11.78
CA SER A 239 -10.03 25.82 -12.55
C SER A 239 -10.91 24.86 -11.73
N GLY A 240 -10.37 24.27 -10.66
CA GLY A 240 -10.98 23.17 -9.93
C GLY A 240 -11.10 21.86 -10.73
N SER A 241 -10.46 21.75 -11.89
CA SER A 241 -10.57 20.59 -12.79
C SER A 241 -9.21 20.00 -13.12
N LYS A 242 -9.07 18.68 -12.93
CA LYS A 242 -7.86 17.96 -13.33
C LYS A 242 -7.65 17.93 -14.84
N GLU A 243 -8.72 17.87 -15.62
CA GLU A 243 -8.68 17.84 -17.09
C GLU A 243 -8.13 19.16 -17.64
N SER A 244 -8.72 20.29 -17.23
CA SER A 244 -8.24 21.61 -17.62
C SER A 244 -6.79 21.85 -17.17
N SER A 245 -6.41 21.31 -16.02
CA SER A 245 -5.03 21.39 -15.51
C SER A 245 -4.07 20.57 -16.36
N MET A 246 -4.49 19.37 -16.78
CA MET A 246 -3.68 18.51 -17.65
C MET A 246 -3.55 19.09 -19.06
N GLU A 247 -4.57 19.74 -19.61
CA GLU A 247 -4.48 20.44 -20.90
C GLU A 247 -3.38 21.51 -20.87
N LYS A 248 -3.29 22.29 -19.78
CA LYS A 248 -2.19 23.25 -19.61
C LYS A 248 -0.83 22.56 -19.57
N VAL A 249 -0.70 21.47 -18.82
CA VAL A 249 0.54 20.66 -18.78
C VAL A 249 0.93 20.19 -20.17
N LEU A 250 0.00 19.61 -20.93
CA LEU A 250 0.27 19.05 -22.26
C LEU A 250 0.72 20.13 -23.25
N SER A 251 0.16 21.34 -23.17
CA SER A 251 0.59 22.46 -24.02
C SER A 251 2.04 22.90 -23.76
N ILE A 252 2.54 22.73 -22.52
CA ILE A 252 3.92 23.05 -22.14
C ILE A 252 4.85 21.86 -22.39
N LEU A 253 4.39 20.63 -22.12
CA LEU A 253 5.15 19.39 -22.29
C LEU A 253 5.74 19.28 -23.70
N ASN A 254 4.94 19.62 -24.71
CA ASN A 254 5.35 19.60 -26.11
C ASN A 254 6.47 20.60 -26.43
N ASN A 255 6.67 21.64 -25.63
CA ASN A 255 7.75 22.62 -25.82
C ASN A 255 9.02 22.26 -25.04
N ILE A 256 8.91 21.47 -23.96
CA ILE A 256 10.03 21.14 -23.04
C ILE A 256 10.90 19.97 -23.55
N TYR A 257 10.33 19.10 -24.38
CA TYR A 257 10.95 17.86 -24.86
C TYR A 257 11.09 17.78 -26.40
N GLN A 258 11.00 18.91 -27.11
CA GLN A 258 11.45 19.07 -28.50
C GLN A 258 12.96 19.35 -28.53
#